data_AF-G5KFU5-F1
#
_entry.id   AF-G5KFU5-F1
#
_cell.length_a   1.000
_cell.length_b   1.000
_cell.length_c   1.000
_cell.angle_alpha   90.00
_cell.angle_beta   90.00
_cell.angle_gamma   90.00
#
_symmetry.space_group_name_H-M   'P 1'
#
loop_
_entity.id
_entity.type
_entity.pdbx_description
1 polymer ?
#
loop_
_entity_poly.entity_id
_entity_poly.type
_entity_poly.pdbx_seq_one_letter_code
_entity_poly.pdbx_strand_id
1 'polypeptide(L)'
;MKHLMHYFKRYLKETILGPLFKFLEACFELLVPLIIASIVDQVIPKHQINGLVMRIGLLILLAVIGITVSLLAQYFSSKAAVGFTKILTQDLFKKVMTLSKVDRDQLTGSSLINRLSNDTYQI
;
A
#
# COMPACT_ATOMS: atom_id res chain seq x y z
N MET A 1 2.50 -14.84 12.50
CA MET A 1 1.57 -13.77 12.07
C MET A 1 0.43 -13.49 13.04
N LYS A 2 -0.26 -14.50 13.63
CA LYS A 2 -1.40 -14.28 14.55
C LYS A 2 -1.09 -13.32 15.73
N HIS A 3 0.09 -13.40 16.32
CA HIS A 3 0.50 -12.50 17.41
C HIS A 3 0.72 -11.03 16.97
N LEU A 4 1.07 -10.80 15.70
CA LEU A 4 1.31 -9.46 15.17
C LEU A 4 0.01 -8.75 14.77
N MET A 5 -1.06 -9.50 14.45
CA MET A 5 -2.36 -8.93 14.07
C MET A 5 -2.96 -7.99 15.12
N HIS A 6 -2.57 -8.12 16.40
CA HIS A 6 -3.03 -7.21 17.43
C HIS A 6 -2.58 -5.76 17.19
N TYR A 7 -1.38 -5.54 16.63
CA TYR A 7 -0.84 -4.22 16.36
C TYR A 7 -1.60 -3.47 15.25
N PHE A 8 -2.28 -4.21 14.37
CA PHE A 8 -3.16 -3.63 13.34
C PHE A 8 -4.50 -3.13 13.91
N LYS A 9 -4.91 -3.52 15.12
CA LYS A 9 -6.25 -3.19 15.68
C LYS A 9 -6.55 -1.70 15.71
N ARG A 10 -5.53 -0.86 15.90
CA ARG A 10 -5.69 0.60 15.96
C ARG A 10 -5.83 1.27 14.59
N TYR A 11 -5.49 0.55 13.52
CA TYR A 11 -5.45 1.05 12.13
C TYR A 11 -6.26 0.17 11.17
N LEU A 12 -7.25 -0.58 11.67
CA LEU A 12 -8.05 -1.52 10.85
C LEU A 12 -8.73 -0.87 9.65
N LYS A 13 -9.17 0.39 9.79
CA LYS A 13 -9.79 1.13 8.70
C LYS A 13 -8.79 1.30 7.56
N GLU A 14 -7.60 1.79 7.86
CA GLU A 14 -6.52 2.00 6.89
C GLU A 14 -6.01 0.67 6.29
N THR A 15 -5.92 -0.39 7.10
CA THR A 15 -5.52 -1.73 6.65
C THR A 15 -6.50 -2.36 5.67
N ILE A 16 -7.80 -2.05 5.77
CA ILE A 16 -8.82 -2.55 4.83
C ILE A 16 -8.94 -1.61 3.61
N LEU A 17 -8.88 -0.31 3.84
CA LEU A 17 -9.02 0.69 2.78
C LEU A 17 -7.86 0.63 1.77
N GLY A 18 -6.61 0.43 2.23
CA GLY A 18 -5.45 0.33 1.35
C GLY A 18 -5.61 -0.71 0.24
N PRO A 19 -5.81 -2.01 0.59
CA PRO A 19 -6.06 -3.07 -0.38
C PRO A 19 -7.31 -2.84 -1.25
N LEU A 20 -8.37 -2.27 -0.67
CA LEU A 20 -9.60 -1.97 -1.41
C LEU A 20 -9.37 -0.92 -2.50
N PHE A 21 -8.66 0.17 -2.19
CA PHE A 21 -8.28 1.16 -3.20
C PHE A 21 -7.30 0.60 -4.23
N LYS A 22 -6.36 -0.26 -3.82
CA LYS A 22 -5.43 -0.89 -4.76
C LYS A 22 -6.14 -1.85 -5.73
N PHE A 23 -7.16 -2.56 -5.25
CA PHE A 23 -8.02 -3.37 -6.10
C PHE A 23 -8.83 -2.51 -7.09
N LEU A 24 -9.37 -1.39 -6.63
CA LEU A 24 -10.10 -0.46 -7.49
C LEU A 24 -9.19 0.16 -8.56
N GLU A 25 -7.96 0.54 -8.20
CA GLU A 25 -6.93 0.99 -9.14
C GLU A 25 -6.65 -0.06 -10.22
N ALA A 26 -6.43 -1.32 -9.82
CA ALA A 26 -6.20 -2.41 -10.76
C ALA A 26 -7.40 -2.62 -11.72
N CYS A 27 -8.63 -2.45 -11.23
CA CYS A 27 -9.81 -2.50 -12.09
C CYS A 27 -9.76 -1.40 -13.17
N PHE A 28 -9.38 -0.17 -12.82
CA PHE A 28 -9.24 0.92 -13.80
C PHE A 28 -8.09 0.72 -14.78
N GLU A 29 -6.94 0.21 -14.31
CA GLU A 29 -5.82 -0.15 -15.19
C GLU A 29 -6.22 -1.18 -16.24
N LEU A 30 -7.08 -2.15 -15.88
CA LEU A 30 -7.58 -3.15 -16.82
C LEU A 30 -8.62 -2.60 -17.81
N LEU A 31 -9.27 -1.46 -17.54
CA LEU A 31 -10.18 -0.82 -18.51
C LEU A 31 -9.41 -0.14 -19.65
N VAL A 32 -8.21 0.36 -19.40
CA VAL A 32 -7.35 1.02 -20.40
C VAL A 32 -7.15 0.17 -21.66
N PRO A 33 -6.69 -1.09 -21.59
CA PRO A 33 -6.50 -1.93 -22.78
C PRO A 33 -7.83 -2.23 -23.51
N LEU A 34 -8.96 -2.32 -22.80
CA LEU A 34 -10.27 -2.52 -23.44
C LEU A 34 -10.67 -1.31 -24.29
N ILE A 35 -10.38 -0.10 -23.81
CA ILE A 35 -10.64 1.13 -24.57
C ILE A 35 -9.71 1.22 -25.76
N ILE A 36 -8.43 0.89 -25.59
CA ILE A 36 -7.45 0.86 -26.69
C ILE A 36 -7.89 -0.13 -27.78
N ALA A 37 -8.32 -1.33 -27.40
CA ALA A 37 -8.87 -2.31 -28.34
C ALA A 37 -10.08 -1.73 -29.11
N SER A 38 -10.99 -1.06 -28.41
CA SER A 38 -12.13 -0.41 -29.07
C SER A 38 -11.69 0.65 -30.10
N ILE A 39 -10.63 1.44 -29.81
CA ILE A 39 -10.08 2.44 -30.72
C ILE A 39 -9.58 1.77 -32.00
N VAL A 40 -8.77 0.73 -31.85
CA VAL A 40 -8.16 -0.01 -32.96
C VAL A 40 -9.21 -0.70 -33.82
N ASP A 41 -10.18 -1.37 -33.21
CA ASP A 41 -11.13 -2.22 -33.94
C ASP A 41 -12.30 -1.43 -34.55
N GLN A 42 -12.72 -0.33 -33.92
CA GLN A 42 -13.98 0.35 -34.29
C GLN A 42 -13.82 1.78 -34.80
N VAL A 43 -12.81 2.51 -34.33
CA VAL A 43 -12.67 3.94 -34.65
C VAL A 43 -11.69 4.17 -35.79
N ILE A 44 -10.53 3.51 -35.77
CA ILE A 44 -9.53 3.63 -36.85
C ILE A 44 -10.13 3.17 -38.20
N PRO A 45 -10.79 1.99 -38.30
CA PRO A 45 -11.29 1.50 -39.59
C PRO A 45 -12.45 2.33 -40.15
N LYS A 46 -13.19 3.02 -39.29
CA LYS A 46 -14.33 3.87 -39.69
C LYS A 46 -13.93 5.31 -39.97
N HIS A 47 -12.64 5.67 -39.84
CA HIS A 47 -12.11 7.03 -39.98
C HIS A 47 -12.86 8.10 -39.16
N GLN A 48 -13.41 7.71 -38.00
CA GLN A 48 -14.23 8.60 -37.16
C GLN A 48 -13.37 9.43 -36.20
N ILE A 49 -12.97 10.63 -36.63
CA ILE A 49 -12.13 11.54 -35.81
C ILE A 49 -12.81 11.93 -34.49
N ASN A 50 -14.11 12.19 -34.49
CA ASN A 50 -14.83 12.54 -33.25
C ASN A 50 -14.84 11.37 -32.24
N GLY A 51 -14.97 10.14 -32.72
CA GLY A 51 -14.92 8.94 -31.87
C GLY A 51 -13.52 8.71 -31.27
N LEU A 52 -12.47 9.07 -32.00
CA LEU A 52 -11.09 9.00 -31.52
C LEU A 52 -10.83 10.00 -30.39
N VAL A 53 -11.18 11.27 -30.59
CA VAL A 53 -10.96 12.33 -29.59
C VAL A 53 -11.70 12.03 -28.29
N MET A 54 -12.94 11.54 -28.36
CA MET A 54 -13.72 11.17 -27.18
C MET A 54 -13.06 10.02 -26.39
N ARG A 55 -12.55 8.99 -27.07
CA ARG A 55 -11.90 7.84 -26.40
C ARG A 55 -10.53 8.21 -25.81
N ILE A 56 -9.76 9.07 -26.48
CA ILE A 56 -8.52 9.62 -25.92
C ILE A 56 -8.82 10.48 -24.68
N GLY A 57 -9.86 11.31 -24.72
CA GLY A 57 -10.30 12.08 -23.56
C GLY A 57 -10.70 11.18 -22.38
N LEU A 58 -11.38 10.07 -22.66
CA LEU A 58 -11.73 9.06 -21.66
C LEU A 58 -10.50 8.36 -21.07
N LEU A 59 -9.47 8.08 -21.88
CA LEU A 59 -8.19 7.53 -21.38
C LEU A 59 -7.48 8.52 -20.45
N ILE A 60 -7.45 9.81 -20.78
CA ILE A 60 -6.86 10.84 -19.92
C ILE A 60 -7.65 10.92 -18.60
N LEU A 61 -8.98 10.90 -18.65
CA LEU A 61 -9.82 10.90 -17.46
C LEU A 61 -9.53 9.69 -16.57
N LEU A 62 -9.44 8.49 -17.14
CA LEU A 62 -9.10 7.28 -16.40
C LEU A 62 -7.69 7.34 -15.79
N ALA A 63 -6.72 7.93 -16.50
CA ALA A 63 -5.37 8.10 -15.97
C ALA A 63 -5.37 9.02 -14.72
N VAL A 64 -6.10 10.14 -14.76
CA VAL A 64 -6.23 11.07 -13.62
C VAL A 64 -6.91 10.38 -12.43
N ILE A 65 -7.98 9.62 -12.68
CA ILE A 65 -8.67 8.86 -11.64
C ILE A 65 -7.74 7.78 -11.06
N GLY A 66 -7.04 7.04 -11.92
CA GLY A 66 -6.09 5.99 -11.52
C GLY A 66 -4.99 6.54 -10.60
N ILE A 67 -4.36 7.65 -10.98
CA ILE A 67 -3.34 8.32 -10.15
C ILE A 67 -3.93 8.74 -8.80
N THR A 68 -5.14 9.31 -8.80
CA THR A 68 -5.79 9.77 -7.57
C THR A 68 -6.07 8.60 -6.62
N VAL A 69 -6.60 7.49 -7.13
CA VAL A 69 -6.87 6.28 -6.33
C VAL A 69 -5.56 5.63 -5.86
N SER A 70 -4.53 5.61 -6.71
CA SER A 70 -3.20 5.09 -6.37
C SER A 70 -2.56 5.85 -5.19
N LEU A 71 -2.62 7.19 -5.22
CA LEU A 71 -2.13 8.04 -4.13
C LEU A 71 -2.89 7.79 -2.82
N LEU A 72 -4.22 7.62 -2.89
CA LEU A 72 -5.02 7.29 -1.71
C LEU A 72 -4.66 5.90 -1.16
N ALA A 73 -4.53 4.89 -2.02
CA ALA A 73 -4.12 3.55 -1.63
C ALA A 73 -2.75 3.57 -0.92
N GLN A 74 -1.77 4.25 -1.52
CA GLN A 74 -0.42 4.39 -0.96
C GLN A 74 -0.43 5.12 0.38
N TYR A 75 -1.22 6.19 0.50
CA TYR A 75 -1.37 6.95 1.74
C TYR A 75 -1.93 6.08 2.88
N PHE A 76 -3.04 5.36 2.64
CA PHE A 76 -3.63 4.49 3.65
C PHE A 76 -2.72 3.32 4.02
N SER A 77 -2.05 2.71 3.04
CA SER A 77 -1.08 1.64 3.27
C SER A 77 0.11 2.13 4.12
N SER A 78 0.69 3.28 3.79
CA SER A 78 1.80 3.87 4.55
C SER A 78 1.37 4.23 5.98
N LYS A 79 0.19 4.83 6.15
CA LYS A 79 -0.34 5.18 7.48
C LYS A 79 -0.58 3.94 8.35
N ALA A 80 -1.09 2.86 7.78
CA ALA A 80 -1.25 1.59 8.49
C ALA A 80 0.10 0.96 8.88
N ALA A 81 1.06 0.92 7.96
CA ALA A 81 2.39 0.36 8.20
C ALA A 81 3.15 1.13 9.29
N VAL A 82 3.26 2.46 9.16
CA VAL A 82 3.92 3.31 10.16
C VAL A 82 3.23 3.21 11.52
N GLY A 83 1.89 3.17 11.53
CA GLY A 83 1.09 2.97 12.73
C GLY A 83 1.38 1.63 13.44
N PHE A 84 1.47 0.55 12.66
CA PHE A 84 1.83 -0.78 13.14
C PHE A 84 3.24 -0.80 13.74
N THR A 85 4.24 -0.34 12.98
CA THR A 85 5.65 -0.29 13.39
C THR A 85 5.80 0.52 14.68
N LYS A 86 5.12 1.67 14.79
CA LYS A 86 5.15 2.50 16.00
C LYS A 86 4.72 1.75 17.26
N ILE A 87 3.61 1.01 17.21
CA ILE A 87 3.11 0.28 18.39
C ILE A 87 4.02 -0.92 18.69
N LEU A 88 4.48 -1.63 17.65
CA LEU A 88 5.40 -2.76 17.79
C LEU A 88 6.72 -2.34 18.45
N THR A 89 7.37 -1.28 17.96
CA THR A 89 8.63 -0.77 18.54
C THR A 89 8.43 -0.32 19.98
N GLN A 90 7.29 0.31 20.31
CA GLN A 90 7.00 0.72 21.69
C GLN A 90 6.90 -0.47 22.65
N ASP A 91 6.21 -1.54 22.26
CA ASP A 91 6.08 -2.72 23.12
C ASP A 91 7.36 -3.55 23.19
N LEU A 92 8.13 -3.63 22.09
CA LEU A 92 9.48 -4.19 22.12
C LEU A 92 10.40 -3.40 23.05
N PHE A 93 10.37 -2.07 23.00
CA PHE A 93 11.17 -1.22 23.88
C PHE A 93 10.84 -1.46 25.35
N LYS A 94 9.54 -1.51 25.71
CA LYS A 94 9.12 -1.87 27.07
C LYS A 94 9.64 -3.24 27.48
N LYS A 95 9.56 -4.24 26.60
CA LYS A 95 10.07 -5.58 26.89
C LYS A 95 11.57 -5.57 27.16
N VAL A 96 12.35 -4.86 26.34
CA VAL A 96 13.80 -4.73 26.54
C VAL A 96 14.13 -4.09 27.89
N MET A 97 13.38 -3.06 28.31
CA MET A 97 13.56 -2.42 29.62
C MET A 97 13.29 -3.37 30.80
N THR A 98 12.44 -4.38 30.63
CA THR A 98 12.15 -5.40 31.66
C THR A 98 13.14 -6.58 31.70
N LEU A 99 14.04 -6.71 30.71
CA LEU A 99 15.02 -7.80 30.68
C LEU A 99 16.08 -7.64 31.77
N SER A 100 16.52 -8.76 32.35
CA SER A 100 17.63 -8.79 33.30
C SER A 100 18.96 -8.49 32.62
N LYS A 101 20.01 -8.19 33.39
CA LYS A 101 21.36 -7.98 32.83
C LYS A 101 21.87 -9.21 32.08
N VAL A 102 21.66 -10.40 32.64
CA VAL A 102 22.08 -11.68 32.03
C VAL A 102 21.41 -11.88 30.66
N ASP A 103 20.11 -11.60 30.55
CA ASP A 103 19.39 -11.73 29.28
C ASP A 103 19.85 -10.69 28.24
N ARG A 104 20.18 -9.47 28.67
CA ARG A 104 20.68 -8.42 27.78
C ARG A 104 22.08 -8.72 27.28
N ASP A 105 22.95 -9.24 28.14
CA ASP A 105 24.31 -9.64 27.76
C ASP A 105 24.27 -10.83 26.79
N GLN A 106 23.35 -11.78 26.99
CA GLN A 106 23.15 -12.90 26.07
C GLN A 106 22.65 -12.45 24.69
N LEU A 107 21.73 -11.48 24.64
CA LEU A 107 21.24 -10.94 23.37
C LEU A 107 22.22 -9.94 22.74
N THR A 108 23.16 -9.37 23.51
CA THR A 108 24.09 -8.31 23.10
C THR A 108 23.38 -7.01 22.72
N GLY A 109 23.92 -5.86 23.17
CA GLY A 109 23.36 -4.54 22.89
C GLY A 109 23.11 -4.26 21.40
N SER A 110 24.02 -4.68 20.52
CA SER A 110 23.91 -4.48 19.08
C SER A 110 22.75 -5.25 18.45
N SER A 111 22.44 -6.48 18.91
CA SER A 111 21.27 -7.22 18.40
C SER A 111 19.97 -6.58 18.84
N LEU A 112 19.90 -6.09 20.08
CA LEU A 112 18.72 -5.40 20.60
C LEU A 112 18.41 -4.14 19.79
N ILE A 113 19.44 -3.37 19.42
CA ILE A 113 19.28 -2.19 18.56
C ILE A 113 18.73 -2.60 17.19
N ASN A 114 19.31 -3.61 16.54
CA ASN A 114 18.86 -4.09 15.23
C ASN A 114 17.40 -4.59 15.27
N ARG A 115 17.01 -5.30 16.32
CA ARG A 115 15.62 -5.78 16.50
C ARG A 115 14.62 -4.63 16.64
N LEU A 116 15.02 -3.57 17.33
CA LEU A 116 14.19 -2.37 17.55
C LEU A 116 14.11 -1.47 16.30
N SER A 117 15.12 -1.50 15.42
CA SER A 117 15.18 -0.69 14.21
C SER A 117 14.89 -1.50 12.94
N ASN A 118 15.89 -2.24 12.45
CA ASN A 118 15.88 -2.94 11.17
C ASN A 118 14.78 -4.00 11.10
N ASP A 119 14.70 -4.88 12.10
CA ASP A 119 13.72 -5.97 12.07
C ASP A 119 12.29 -5.42 12.13
N THR A 120 12.06 -4.36 12.93
CA THR A 120 10.71 -3.76 13.02
C THR A 120 10.35 -2.99 11.75
N TYR A 121 11.32 -2.46 11.02
CA TYR A 121 11.08 -1.78 9.74
C TYR A 121 10.78 -2.74 8.58
N GLN A 122 11.30 -3.97 8.64
CA GLN A 122 11.09 -4.99 7.61
C GLN A 122 9.74 -5.73 7.72
N ILE A 123 9.05 -5.62 8.85
CA ILE A 123 7.75 -6.27 9.13
C ILE A 123 6.61 -5.33 8.80
#